data_AF-A0A6A5K4N1-F1
#
_entry.id   AF-A0A6A5K4N1-F1
#
_cell.length_a   1.000
_cell.length_b   1.000
_cell.length_c   1.000
_cell.angle_alpha   90.00
_cell.angle_beta   90.00
_cell.angle_gamma   90.00
#
_symmetry.space_group_name_H-M   'P 1'
#
loop_
_entity.id
_entity.type
_entity.pdbx_description
1 polymer ?
#
loop_
_entity_poly.entity_id
_entity_poly.type
_entity_poly.pdbx_seq_one_letter_code
_entity_poly.pdbx_strand_id
1 'polypeptide(L)'
;MKTEEHKTPSTPIPTLQPTPSTPTCRKPTNPALIWRLIILIASLIIYGIYKNACAMPTTDTDLSPYTDTIHIPFIYNFSTKHVPQVMCTVEGVDIEMPIDTGSTGTLIGAPILPNIPPTAGTPAHHFFTSSKILYVGRLVDLSIDFIGKGASYATAVVPVLIVDKSWRCAWYDPSKHTFTCPPGPDGEEAGERDTSNITYMGVGFGRNGPRDGKPYATPKVNPFLNVEAIDGERLSNTAMRVGYIISTKGIHLGLTSSNTRSFTFTDLEPGLTHDMDPRDWAMANMCFSINGRGRNCGTALVDTGIAQMYIRAEGDVSIPTVIIPNPNPNGYAAMVKRVKPGTNVTIGFPSLKGTAMSYSFVVGDNTSIEPSFVCPQRADHPPFVNTGRNLLFGYSMAFDAVGGRFGFRPVDSSSSSVL
;
A
#
# COMPACT_ATOMS: atom_id res chain seq x y z
N MET A 1 19.49 25.71 74.90
CA MET A 1 20.20 26.93 74.44
C MET A 1 19.61 27.31 73.08
N LYS A 2 18.58 28.20 73.06
CA LYS A 2 17.79 28.64 71.89
C LYS A 2 17.04 27.52 71.11
N THR A 3 15.92 27.73 70.40
CA THR A 3 14.73 28.63 70.47
C THR A 3 13.70 28.06 69.47
N GLU A 4 12.39 27.99 69.68
CA GLU A 4 11.54 28.17 70.87
C GLU A 4 10.15 27.52 70.59
N GLU A 5 9.30 27.30 71.60
CA GLU A 5 7.89 26.90 71.42
C GLU A 5 6.94 27.95 72.04
N HIS A 6 5.81 28.25 71.38
CA HIS A 6 4.66 28.92 72.02
C HIS A 6 3.29 28.52 71.40
N LYS A 7 2.63 27.52 72.01
CA LYS A 7 1.42 27.70 72.85
C LYS A 7 0.62 29.03 72.66
N THR A 8 -0.71 29.13 72.62
CA THR A 8 -1.82 28.30 73.17
C THR A 8 -3.20 28.64 72.45
N PRO A 9 -4.46 28.43 72.95
CA PRO A 9 -5.42 27.45 72.37
C PRO A 9 -6.86 27.95 71.98
N SER A 10 -7.72 27.01 71.51
CA SER A 10 -9.19 26.81 71.80
C SER A 10 -10.18 28.01 71.76
N THR A 11 -11.46 27.98 71.35
CA THR A 11 -12.57 27.00 71.06
C THR A 11 -13.74 27.83 70.45
N PRO A 12 -15.01 27.41 70.26
CA PRO A 12 -15.64 26.07 70.12
C PRO A 12 -16.56 25.93 68.87
N ILE A 13 -17.19 24.76 68.74
CA ILE A 13 -18.26 24.43 67.75
C ILE A 13 -19.63 24.98 68.21
N PRO A 14 -20.53 25.36 67.29
CA PRO A 14 -21.95 24.99 67.41
C PRO A 14 -22.52 24.26 66.18
N THR A 15 -23.60 23.52 66.40
CA THR A 15 -24.18 22.52 65.48
C THR A 15 -25.56 22.94 64.97
N LEU A 16 -25.95 22.48 63.76
CA LEU A 16 -27.34 22.19 63.29
C LEU A 16 -28.45 23.26 63.47
N GLN A 17 -29.07 23.71 62.36
CA GLN A 17 -30.39 23.23 61.90
C GLN A 17 -30.86 23.86 60.55
N PRO A 18 -31.85 23.26 59.84
CA PRO A 18 -32.21 23.64 58.46
C PRO A 18 -33.40 24.62 58.35
N THR A 19 -33.57 25.21 57.16
CA THR A 19 -34.72 26.07 56.77
C THR A 19 -34.99 25.93 55.25
N PRO A 20 -36.17 26.32 54.72
CA PRO A 20 -37.01 25.33 54.02
C PRO A 20 -36.96 25.36 52.49
N SER A 21 -37.50 24.29 51.91
CA SER A 21 -37.75 24.07 50.49
C SER A 21 -38.52 25.21 49.81
N THR A 22 -37.90 25.82 48.80
CA THR A 22 -38.58 26.57 47.74
C THR A 22 -38.89 25.63 46.54
N PRO A 23 -39.94 25.91 45.75
CA PRO A 23 -40.48 24.92 44.80
C PRO A 23 -39.55 24.71 43.59
N THR A 24 -39.40 23.44 43.20
CA THR A 24 -38.69 23.01 41.99
C THR A 24 -39.45 23.41 40.73
N CYS A 25 -39.29 24.67 40.32
CA CYS A 25 -39.65 25.12 38.98
C CYS A 25 -38.84 24.28 37.97
N ARG A 26 -39.53 23.43 37.19
CA ARG A 26 -38.89 22.62 36.14
C ARG A 26 -38.22 23.58 35.15
N LYS A 27 -36.88 23.57 35.12
CA LYS A 27 -36.13 24.30 34.09
C LYS A 27 -36.65 23.84 32.71
N PRO A 28 -36.97 24.77 31.78
CA PRO A 28 -37.34 24.37 30.44
C PRO A 28 -36.18 23.59 29.84
N THR A 29 -36.46 22.40 29.31
CA THR A 29 -35.49 21.62 28.54
C THR A 29 -34.97 22.50 27.41
N ASN A 30 -33.70 22.86 27.47
CA ASN A 30 -33.09 23.82 26.54
C ASN A 30 -33.29 23.31 25.10
N PRO A 31 -34.12 23.98 24.26
CA PRO A 31 -34.51 23.45 22.97
C PRO A 31 -33.31 23.28 22.03
N ALA A 32 -32.26 24.07 22.22
CA ALA A 32 -31.00 23.92 21.48
C ALA A 32 -30.27 22.61 21.80
N LEU A 33 -30.42 22.04 23.00
CA LEU A 33 -29.82 20.76 23.36
C LEU A 33 -30.56 19.59 22.68
N ILE A 34 -31.89 19.64 22.68
CA ILE A 34 -32.75 18.66 21.98
C ILE A 34 -32.48 18.73 20.47
N TRP A 35 -32.39 19.94 19.89
CA TRP A 35 -32.11 20.11 18.47
C TRP A 35 -30.72 19.58 18.06
N ARG A 36 -29.69 19.82 18.88
CA ARG A 36 -28.36 19.23 18.67
C ARG A 36 -28.38 17.71 18.76
N LEU A 37 -29.15 17.13 19.67
CA LEU A 37 -29.30 15.67 19.79
C LEU A 37 -30.00 15.08 18.56
N ILE A 38 -31.07 15.73 18.08
CA ILE A 38 -31.80 15.32 16.85
C ILE A 38 -30.88 15.39 15.64
N ILE A 39 -30.10 16.47 15.47
CA ILE A 39 -29.12 16.60 14.38
C ILE A 39 -28.07 15.49 14.47
N LEU A 40 -27.49 15.23 15.67
CA LEU A 40 -26.50 14.18 15.85
C LEU A 40 -27.06 12.79 15.51
N ILE A 41 -28.27 12.47 15.96
CA ILE A 41 -28.96 11.21 15.68
C ILE A 41 -29.27 11.10 14.18
N ALA A 42 -29.77 12.16 13.54
CA ALA A 42 -30.02 12.19 12.10
C ALA A 42 -28.72 12.00 11.31
N SER A 43 -27.62 12.67 11.67
CA SER A 43 -26.31 12.47 11.05
C SER A 43 -25.77 11.06 11.25
N LEU A 44 -25.95 10.44 12.42
CA LEU A 44 -25.55 9.04 12.67
C LEU A 44 -26.42 8.05 11.90
N ILE A 45 -27.72 8.30 11.76
CA ILE A 45 -28.63 7.49 10.93
C ILE A 45 -28.26 7.63 9.45
N ILE A 46 -28.05 8.85 8.95
CA ILE A 46 -27.61 9.09 7.56
C ILE A 46 -26.25 8.44 7.31
N TYR A 47 -25.29 8.55 8.24
CA TYR A 47 -23.99 7.89 8.15
C TYR A 47 -24.11 6.35 8.16
N GLY A 48 -24.99 5.79 9.01
CA GLY A 48 -25.26 4.35 9.04
C GLY A 48 -25.95 3.84 7.77
N ILE A 49 -26.91 4.61 7.23
CA ILE A 49 -27.55 4.32 5.93
C ILE A 49 -26.52 4.40 4.81
N TYR A 50 -25.66 5.42 4.79
CA TYR A 50 -24.59 5.57 3.80
C TYR A 50 -23.58 4.42 3.87
N LYS A 51 -23.13 4.05 5.08
CA LYS A 51 -22.22 2.91 5.28
C LYS A 51 -22.85 1.57 4.88
N ASN A 52 -24.15 1.37 5.10
CA ASN A 52 -24.84 0.15 4.69
C ASN A 52 -25.25 0.14 3.20
N ALA A 53 -25.45 1.30 2.58
CA ALA A 53 -25.75 1.42 1.15
C ALA A 53 -24.49 1.34 0.27
N CYS A 54 -23.33 1.77 0.78
CA CYS A 54 -22.02 1.59 0.13
C CYS A 54 -21.35 0.25 0.48
N ALA A 55 -21.92 -0.56 1.38
CA ALA A 55 -21.55 -1.96 1.52
C ALA A 55 -22.07 -2.71 0.28
N MET A 56 -21.33 -2.64 -0.83
CA MET A 56 -21.68 -3.35 -2.05
C MET A 56 -21.82 -4.84 -1.70
N PRO A 57 -22.96 -5.48 -2.00
CA PRO A 57 -23.07 -6.91 -1.81
C PRO A 57 -22.03 -7.58 -2.71
N THR A 58 -21.39 -8.64 -2.20
CA THR A 58 -20.50 -9.52 -2.95
C THR A 58 -21.29 -10.21 -4.06
N THR A 59 -21.48 -9.49 -5.18
CA THR A 59 -22.02 -10.08 -6.40
C THR A 59 -20.96 -11.03 -6.92
N ASP A 60 -21.33 -12.30 -7.05
CA ASP A 60 -20.48 -13.28 -7.69
C ASP A 60 -20.26 -12.80 -9.13
N THR A 61 -19.09 -12.23 -9.38
CA THR A 61 -18.81 -11.55 -10.64
C THR A 61 -18.66 -12.63 -11.69
N ASP A 62 -19.63 -12.70 -12.60
CA ASP A 62 -19.55 -13.60 -13.73
C ASP A 62 -18.33 -13.25 -14.59
N LEU A 63 -17.32 -14.12 -14.54
CA LEU A 63 -16.12 -14.04 -15.36
C LEU A 63 -16.19 -14.94 -16.60
N SER A 64 -17.31 -15.63 -16.84
CA SER A 64 -17.49 -16.53 -17.98
C SER A 64 -17.46 -15.86 -19.36
N PRO A 65 -17.83 -14.56 -19.54
CA PRO A 65 -17.69 -13.90 -20.84
C PRO A 65 -16.24 -13.59 -21.23
N TYR A 66 -15.31 -13.53 -20.28
CA TYR A 66 -13.94 -13.09 -20.52
C TYR A 66 -13.01 -14.29 -20.77
N THR A 67 -12.48 -14.35 -21.98
CA THR A 67 -11.58 -15.42 -22.46
C THR A 67 -10.13 -14.99 -22.47
N ASP A 68 -9.87 -13.69 -22.62
CA ASP A 68 -8.57 -13.19 -23.03
C ASP A 68 -7.67 -12.97 -21.82
N THR A 69 -6.50 -13.61 -21.86
CA THR A 69 -5.45 -13.47 -20.85
C THR A 69 -4.10 -13.86 -21.45
N ILE A 70 -3.04 -13.16 -21.05
CA ILE A 70 -1.66 -13.50 -21.40
C ILE A 70 -0.88 -13.83 -20.13
N HIS A 71 0.04 -14.80 -20.21
CA HIS A 71 0.99 -15.10 -19.15
C HIS A 71 2.37 -14.51 -19.46
N ILE A 72 2.77 -13.51 -18.67
CA ILE A 72 4.08 -12.87 -18.73
C ILE A 72 5.00 -13.56 -17.70
N PRO A 73 6.03 -14.32 -18.15
CA PRO A 73 6.98 -14.95 -17.24
C PRO A 73 7.90 -13.91 -16.60
N PHE A 74 8.45 -14.23 -15.42
CA PHE A 74 9.61 -13.50 -14.93
C PHE A 74 10.88 -13.94 -15.68
N ILE A 75 11.81 -13.02 -15.90
CA ILE A 75 13.12 -13.30 -16.51
C ILE A 75 13.93 -14.26 -15.62
N TYR A 76 13.82 -14.08 -14.31
CA TYR A 76 14.49 -14.88 -13.29
C TYR A 76 13.47 -15.55 -12.38
N ASN A 77 13.80 -16.74 -11.86
CA ASN A 77 12.99 -17.41 -10.86
C ASN A 77 12.69 -16.49 -9.67
N PHE A 78 11.45 -16.50 -9.20
CA PHE A 78 11.02 -15.61 -8.12
C PHE A 78 11.82 -15.86 -6.83
N SER A 79 12.25 -14.77 -6.19
CA SER A 79 13.30 -14.81 -5.17
C SER A 79 13.12 -13.73 -4.11
N THR A 80 13.50 -14.05 -2.87
CA THR A 80 13.67 -13.05 -1.80
C THR A 80 14.75 -12.02 -2.17
N LYS A 81 15.80 -12.43 -2.92
CA LYS A 81 17.04 -11.66 -3.07
C LYS A 81 16.94 -10.47 -4.04
N HIS A 82 16.12 -10.56 -5.08
CA HIS A 82 15.92 -9.50 -6.08
C HIS A 82 14.44 -9.23 -6.31
N VAL A 83 14.13 -8.09 -6.92
CA VAL A 83 12.77 -7.77 -7.37
C VAL A 83 12.39 -8.72 -8.52
N PRO A 84 11.13 -9.16 -8.65
CA PRO A 84 10.69 -9.83 -9.88
C PRO A 84 10.78 -8.87 -11.07
N GLN A 85 11.36 -9.34 -12.17
CA GLN A 85 11.51 -8.59 -13.43
C GLN A 85 10.82 -9.33 -14.57
N VAL A 86 10.19 -8.58 -15.46
CA VAL A 86 9.64 -9.06 -16.74
C VAL A 86 10.40 -8.41 -17.89
N MET A 87 10.41 -9.04 -19.06
CA MET A 87 10.96 -8.40 -20.26
C MET A 87 9.88 -7.52 -20.89
N CYS A 88 10.24 -6.26 -21.16
CA CYS A 88 9.40 -5.31 -21.90
C CYS A 88 10.20 -4.71 -23.05
N THR A 89 9.57 -4.44 -24.18
CA THR A 89 10.12 -3.56 -25.22
C THR A 89 9.41 -2.21 -25.16
N VAL A 90 10.17 -1.12 -25.16
CA VAL A 90 9.66 0.27 -25.18
C VAL A 90 10.48 1.05 -26.20
N GLU A 91 9.83 1.66 -27.19
CA GLU A 91 10.52 2.41 -28.28
C GLU A 91 11.61 1.59 -29.01
N GLY A 92 11.43 0.26 -29.10
CA GLY A 92 12.41 -0.66 -29.68
C GLY A 92 13.62 -1.00 -28.78
N VAL A 93 13.59 -0.58 -27.51
CA VAL A 93 14.60 -0.92 -26.49
C VAL A 93 14.03 -1.99 -25.56
N ASP A 94 14.73 -3.12 -25.45
CA ASP A 94 14.41 -4.19 -24.51
C ASP A 94 14.90 -3.84 -23.09
N ILE A 95 14.03 -4.02 -22.10
CA ILE A 95 14.24 -3.60 -20.71
C ILE A 95 13.84 -4.72 -19.74
N GLU A 96 14.77 -5.12 -18.87
CA GLU A 96 14.49 -6.00 -17.72
C GLU A 96 13.72 -5.24 -16.61
N MET A 97 12.43 -5.04 -16.82
CA MET A 97 11.60 -4.12 -16.02
C MET A 97 11.26 -4.68 -14.63
N PRO A 98 11.69 -4.04 -13.52
CA PRO A 98 11.32 -4.45 -12.17
C PRO A 98 9.85 -4.11 -11.87
N ILE A 99 9.08 -5.10 -11.45
CA ILE A 99 7.65 -4.94 -11.12
C ILE A 99 7.46 -4.64 -9.64
N ASP A 100 6.81 -3.52 -9.34
CA ASP A 100 6.45 -3.10 -7.98
C ASP A 100 4.94 -2.90 -7.80
N THR A 101 4.35 -3.64 -6.87
CA THR A 101 2.95 -3.49 -6.46
C THR A 101 2.75 -2.55 -5.26
N GLY A 102 3.84 -2.03 -4.66
CA GLY A 102 3.82 -1.00 -3.61
C GLY A 102 3.64 0.44 -4.11
N SER A 103 3.63 0.65 -5.42
CA SER A 103 3.47 1.94 -6.10
C SER A 103 2.82 1.79 -7.48
N THR A 104 2.60 2.93 -8.17
CA THR A 104 1.86 2.99 -9.44
C THR A 104 2.58 3.97 -10.37
N GLY A 105 2.75 3.61 -11.65
CA GLY A 105 3.45 4.39 -12.66
C GLY A 105 4.81 3.82 -13.05
N THR A 106 5.14 3.87 -14.34
CA THR A 106 6.44 3.45 -14.89
C THR A 106 7.44 4.60 -14.87
N LEU A 107 8.70 4.32 -14.52
CA LEU A 107 9.82 5.24 -14.57
C LEU A 107 10.93 4.65 -15.45
N ILE A 108 11.41 5.42 -16.42
CA ILE A 108 12.54 5.05 -17.29
C ILE A 108 13.49 6.25 -17.37
N GLY A 109 14.79 6.02 -17.17
CA GLY A 109 15.81 7.06 -17.32
C GLY A 109 15.87 7.64 -18.73
N ALA A 110 15.92 8.96 -18.86
CA ALA A 110 16.04 9.62 -20.18
C ALA A 110 17.20 9.07 -21.05
N PRO A 111 18.38 8.69 -20.52
CA PRO A 111 19.44 8.10 -21.33
C PRO A 111 19.13 6.71 -21.92
N ILE A 112 18.11 6.00 -21.42
CA ILE A 112 17.73 4.66 -21.86
C ILE A 112 16.90 4.71 -23.15
N LEU A 113 16.11 5.78 -23.33
CA LEU A 113 15.26 6.01 -24.51
C LEU A 113 15.72 7.28 -25.25
N PRO A 114 16.91 7.28 -25.87
CA PRO A 114 17.53 8.48 -26.46
C PRO A 114 16.79 9.02 -27.68
N ASN A 115 15.84 8.28 -28.23
CA ASN A 115 14.98 8.71 -29.33
C ASN A 115 13.83 9.64 -28.86
N ILE A 116 13.50 9.65 -27.57
CA ILE A 116 12.47 10.54 -27.01
C ILE A 116 13.07 11.94 -26.80
N PRO A 117 12.61 12.98 -27.52
CA PRO A 117 13.21 14.31 -27.43
C PRO A 117 12.97 14.93 -26.04
N PRO A 118 13.86 15.81 -25.56
CA PRO A 118 13.76 16.45 -24.24
C PRO A 118 12.54 17.38 -24.10
N THR A 119 11.86 17.70 -25.21
CA THR A 119 10.64 18.52 -25.26
C THR A 119 9.34 17.70 -25.26
N ALA A 120 9.40 16.37 -25.37
CA ALA A 120 8.20 15.54 -25.35
C ALA A 120 7.58 15.43 -23.94
N GLY A 121 6.25 15.35 -23.88
CA GLY A 121 5.51 15.10 -22.65
C GLY A 121 5.29 16.31 -21.74
N THR A 122 4.76 16.06 -20.54
CA THR A 122 4.43 17.10 -19.55
C THR A 122 5.31 16.97 -18.31
N PRO A 123 5.88 18.06 -17.75
CA PRO A 123 6.72 18.00 -16.55
C PRO A 123 6.03 17.31 -15.37
N ALA A 124 6.73 16.37 -14.74
CA ALA A 124 6.27 15.58 -13.61
C ALA A 124 7.39 15.23 -12.63
N HIS A 125 7.00 14.82 -11.43
CA HIS A 125 7.91 14.34 -10.38
C HIS A 125 7.25 13.21 -9.58
N HIS A 126 8.05 12.30 -9.06
CA HIS A 126 7.65 11.26 -8.11
C HIS A 126 8.69 11.16 -6.98
N PHE A 127 8.23 11.07 -5.73
CA PHE A 127 9.05 10.85 -4.55
C PHE A 127 8.70 9.52 -3.87
N PHE A 128 9.68 8.64 -3.75
CA PHE A 128 9.50 7.34 -3.11
C PHE A 128 9.82 7.43 -1.61
N THR A 129 8.77 7.52 -0.80
CA THR A 129 8.85 7.79 0.65
C THR A 129 9.66 6.76 1.46
N SER A 130 9.75 5.51 0.97
CA SER A 130 10.55 4.43 1.59
C SER A 130 12.05 4.52 1.30
N SER A 131 12.44 4.86 0.06
CA SER A 131 13.84 4.94 -0.38
C SER A 131 14.44 6.34 -0.25
N LYS A 132 13.59 7.36 -0.04
CA LYS A 132 13.95 8.79 -0.02
C LYS A 132 14.57 9.29 -1.32
N ILE A 133 14.05 8.79 -2.45
CA ILE A 133 14.51 9.19 -3.78
C ILE A 133 13.44 10.06 -4.45
N LEU A 134 13.85 11.23 -4.93
CA LEU A 134 13.10 12.09 -5.83
C LEU A 134 13.49 11.76 -7.28
N TYR A 135 12.50 11.67 -8.15
CA TYR A 135 12.62 11.52 -9.60
C TYR A 135 11.88 12.70 -10.24
N VAL A 136 12.51 13.36 -11.20
CA VAL A 136 11.95 14.51 -11.92
C VAL A 136 12.19 14.32 -13.41
N GLY A 137 11.19 14.67 -14.21
CA GLY A 137 11.29 14.67 -15.66
C GLY A 137 9.93 14.91 -16.29
N ARG A 138 9.53 14.06 -17.25
CA ARG A 138 8.33 14.30 -18.08
C ARG A 138 7.50 13.03 -18.23
N LEU A 139 6.18 13.15 -18.12
CA LEU A 139 5.24 12.09 -18.52
C LEU A 139 5.07 12.10 -20.04
N VAL A 140 5.42 10.99 -20.69
CA VAL A 140 5.25 10.76 -22.13
C VAL A 140 4.36 9.53 -22.31
N ASP A 141 3.28 9.64 -23.08
CA ASP A 141 2.45 8.47 -23.43
C ASP A 141 3.26 7.57 -24.37
N LEU A 142 3.58 6.35 -23.92
CA LEU A 142 4.39 5.36 -24.65
C LEU A 142 3.72 4.00 -24.68
N SER A 143 4.00 3.23 -25.73
CA SER A 143 3.69 1.81 -25.81
C SER A 143 4.72 0.98 -25.04
N ILE A 144 4.24 -0.03 -24.32
CA ILE A 144 5.05 -1.02 -23.60
C ILE A 144 4.57 -2.41 -24.03
N ASP A 145 5.44 -3.13 -24.73
CA ASP A 145 5.18 -4.50 -25.17
C ASP A 145 5.73 -5.49 -24.13
N PHE A 146 4.83 -6.20 -23.45
CA PHE A 146 5.17 -7.24 -22.48
C PHE A 146 5.41 -8.57 -23.19
N ILE A 147 6.61 -9.14 -23.04
CA ILE A 147 6.98 -10.41 -23.68
C ILE A 147 6.37 -11.58 -22.90
N GLY A 148 5.50 -12.35 -23.54
CA GLY A 148 4.82 -13.51 -23.00
C GLY A 148 5.62 -14.81 -23.16
N LYS A 149 4.91 -15.93 -23.27
CA LYS A 149 5.50 -17.25 -23.56
C LYS A 149 5.53 -17.51 -25.07
N GLY A 150 6.65 -18.03 -25.56
CA GLY A 150 6.83 -18.28 -27.00
C GLY A 150 6.92 -16.95 -27.75
N ALA A 151 6.06 -16.76 -28.75
CA ALA A 151 5.97 -15.53 -29.53
C ALA A 151 4.84 -14.58 -29.08
N SER A 152 4.12 -14.91 -27.99
CA SER A 152 3.02 -14.07 -27.50
C SER A 152 3.51 -12.79 -26.83
N TYR A 153 2.77 -11.69 -26.98
CA TYR A 153 3.04 -10.41 -26.33
C TYR A 153 1.75 -9.63 -26.06
N ALA A 154 1.82 -8.62 -25.20
CA ALA A 154 0.70 -7.71 -24.97
C ALA A 154 1.17 -6.26 -24.88
N THR A 155 0.48 -5.37 -25.59
CA THR A 155 0.82 -3.95 -25.68
C THR A 155 -0.04 -3.15 -24.72
N ALA A 156 0.58 -2.41 -23.80
CA ALA A 156 -0.07 -1.38 -22.99
C ALA A 156 0.35 0.01 -23.44
N VAL A 157 -0.56 0.98 -23.36
CA VAL A 157 -0.27 2.39 -23.66
C VAL A 157 -0.52 3.23 -22.41
N VAL A 158 0.54 3.83 -21.85
CA VAL A 158 0.46 4.60 -20.60
C VAL A 158 1.39 5.81 -20.58
N PRO A 159 1.08 6.84 -19.77
CA PRO A 159 2.05 7.87 -19.43
C PRO A 159 3.22 7.27 -18.61
N VAL A 160 4.41 7.26 -19.20
CA VAL A 160 5.68 6.84 -18.56
C VAL A 160 6.44 8.08 -18.08
N LEU A 161 6.94 8.07 -16.84
CA LEU A 161 7.82 9.11 -16.34
C LEU A 161 9.24 8.90 -16.88
N ILE A 162 9.57 9.64 -17.93
CA ILE A 162 10.94 9.79 -18.43
C ILE A 162 11.72 10.62 -17.42
N VAL A 163 12.67 10.01 -16.73
CA VAL A 163 13.43 10.61 -15.63
C VAL A 163 14.65 11.34 -16.19
N ASP A 164 14.53 12.67 -16.25
CA ASP A 164 15.62 13.56 -16.65
C ASP A 164 16.63 13.77 -15.51
N LYS A 165 16.16 13.80 -14.24
CA LYS A 165 17.00 13.95 -13.03
C LYS A 165 16.50 13.13 -11.85
N SER A 166 17.41 12.72 -10.96
CA SER A 166 17.06 12.02 -9.72
C SER A 166 18.00 12.40 -8.58
N TRP A 167 17.46 12.51 -7.36
CA TRP A 167 18.24 12.83 -6.16
C TRP A 167 17.86 11.94 -4.98
N ARG A 168 18.81 11.71 -4.09
CA ARG A 168 18.57 11.22 -2.73
C ARG A 168 18.23 12.43 -1.86
N CYS A 169 17.00 12.47 -1.34
CA CYS A 169 16.44 13.60 -0.62
C CYS A 169 15.76 13.13 0.67
N ALA A 170 16.56 12.97 1.75
CA ALA A 170 16.11 12.35 2.99
C ALA A 170 15.01 13.13 3.72
N TRP A 171 15.05 14.46 3.60
CA TRP A 171 14.19 15.45 4.24
C TRP A 171 13.04 15.97 3.35
N TYR A 172 12.78 15.35 2.20
CA TYR A 172 11.69 15.74 1.31
C TYR A 172 10.32 15.56 1.99
N ASP A 173 9.52 16.63 2.05
CA ASP A 173 8.11 16.59 2.45
C ASP A 173 7.21 16.63 1.20
N PRO A 174 6.57 15.51 0.80
CA PRO A 174 5.69 15.46 -0.37
C PRO A 174 4.42 16.31 -0.21
N SER A 175 4.14 16.81 1.00
CA SER A 175 3.02 17.75 1.24
C SER A 175 3.37 19.20 0.91
N LYS A 176 4.65 19.49 0.59
CA LYS A 176 5.17 20.86 0.40
C LYS A 176 6.06 21.02 -0.83
N HIS A 177 6.92 20.04 -1.10
CA HIS A 177 7.92 20.10 -2.16
C HIS A 177 7.40 19.42 -3.44
N THR A 178 7.99 19.77 -4.58
CA THR A 178 7.56 19.27 -5.90
C THR A 178 8.77 18.89 -6.76
N PHE A 179 9.23 19.77 -7.64
CA PHE A 179 10.24 19.51 -8.67
C PHE A 179 11.69 19.64 -8.18
N THR A 180 11.92 20.00 -6.93
CA THR A 180 13.25 20.21 -6.35
C THR A 180 13.37 19.49 -5.01
N CYS A 181 14.54 18.91 -4.74
CA CYS A 181 14.96 18.66 -3.38
C CYS A 181 15.47 20.00 -2.81
N PRO A 182 14.90 20.53 -1.72
CA PRO A 182 15.45 21.71 -1.06
C PRO A 182 16.76 21.36 -0.34
N PRO A 183 17.51 22.35 0.18
CA PRO A 183 18.53 22.10 1.20
C PRO A 183 17.95 21.36 2.41
N GLY A 184 18.79 20.57 3.08
CA GLY A 184 18.45 19.90 4.33
C GLY A 184 18.27 20.87 5.51
N PRO A 185 17.77 20.37 6.65
CA PRO A 185 17.50 21.20 7.84
C PRO A 185 18.76 21.89 8.39
N ASP A 186 19.93 21.29 8.19
CA ASP A 186 21.24 21.79 8.61
C ASP A 186 22.07 22.30 7.40
N GLY A 187 21.42 22.49 6.24
CA GLY A 187 22.03 22.99 4.99
C GLY A 187 22.59 21.91 4.07
N GLU A 188 22.25 20.63 4.28
CA GLU A 188 22.78 19.52 3.47
C GLU A 188 22.33 19.58 2.00
N GLU A 189 23.22 19.25 1.07
CA GLU A 189 22.89 19.16 -0.36
C GLU A 189 22.38 17.77 -0.76
N ALA A 190 21.50 17.73 -1.75
CA ALA A 190 20.89 16.51 -2.26
C ALA A 190 21.87 15.72 -3.14
N GLY A 191 22.14 14.46 -2.80
CA GLY A 191 22.99 13.61 -3.62
C GLY A 191 22.30 13.23 -4.94
N GLU A 192 22.74 13.84 -6.05
CA GLU A 192 22.28 13.50 -7.40
C GLU A 192 22.60 12.03 -7.73
N ARG A 193 21.75 11.42 -8.55
CA ARG A 193 21.84 10.01 -8.96
C ARG A 193 21.92 9.92 -10.47
N ASP A 194 22.80 9.04 -10.93
CA ASP A 194 22.81 8.58 -12.32
C ASP A 194 21.42 8.07 -12.73
N THR A 195 20.94 8.57 -13.87
CA THR A 195 19.65 8.21 -14.46
C THR A 195 19.74 7.10 -15.50
N SER A 196 20.94 6.75 -15.99
CA SER A 196 21.14 5.76 -17.06
C SER A 196 20.71 4.33 -16.70
N ASN A 197 20.54 4.05 -15.40
CA ASN A 197 20.13 2.74 -14.87
C ASN A 197 18.80 2.81 -14.10
N ILE A 198 17.95 3.82 -14.35
CA ILE A 198 16.62 3.93 -13.71
C ILE A 198 15.58 3.22 -14.57
N THR A 199 15.17 2.01 -14.16
CA THR A 199 14.01 1.30 -14.69
C THR A 199 13.15 0.82 -13.53
N TYR A 200 11.83 1.01 -13.64
CA TYR A 200 10.89 0.66 -12.57
C TYR A 200 9.44 0.70 -13.09
N MET A 201 8.61 -0.26 -12.70
CA MET A 201 7.20 -0.30 -13.09
C MET A 201 6.28 -0.52 -11.89
N GLY A 202 5.65 0.56 -11.44
CA GLY A 202 4.60 0.54 -10.43
C GLY A 202 3.28 0.05 -11.02
N VAL A 203 2.77 -1.07 -10.54
CA VAL A 203 1.51 -1.72 -10.97
C VAL A 203 0.48 -1.87 -9.84
N GLY A 204 0.73 -1.28 -8.67
CA GLY A 204 -0.20 -1.26 -7.53
C GLY A 204 -1.32 -0.23 -7.64
N PHE A 205 -2.10 -0.12 -6.57
CA PHE A 205 -3.27 0.77 -6.42
C PHE A 205 -3.32 1.42 -5.02
N GLY A 206 -4.26 2.35 -4.81
CA GLY A 206 -4.58 2.91 -3.48
C GLY A 206 -3.54 3.85 -2.87
N ARG A 207 -2.61 4.40 -3.66
CA ARG A 207 -1.48 5.23 -3.18
C ARG A 207 -1.24 6.49 -4.03
N ASN A 208 -2.33 7.18 -4.31
CA ASN A 208 -2.43 8.47 -5.01
C ASN A 208 -2.69 9.66 -4.06
N GLY A 209 -2.58 9.47 -2.74
CA GLY A 209 -2.75 10.56 -1.78
C GLY A 209 -1.60 11.59 -1.86
N PRO A 210 -1.83 12.88 -1.56
CA PRO A 210 -0.76 13.89 -1.58
C PRO A 210 0.48 13.52 -0.75
N ARG A 211 0.27 12.82 0.38
CA ARG A 211 1.35 12.37 1.28
C ARG A 211 2.14 11.16 0.76
N ASP A 212 1.68 10.48 -0.29
CA ASP A 212 2.42 9.36 -0.90
C ASP A 212 3.61 9.81 -1.77
N GLY A 213 3.68 11.10 -2.12
CA GLY A 213 4.74 11.66 -2.98
C GLY A 213 4.61 11.31 -4.45
N LYS A 214 3.47 10.76 -4.88
CA LYS A 214 3.23 10.32 -6.26
C LYS A 214 1.93 10.95 -6.80
N PRO A 215 1.93 12.24 -7.14
CA PRO A 215 0.71 12.96 -7.52
C PRO A 215 0.01 12.42 -8.80
N TYR A 216 0.70 11.61 -9.60
CA TYR A 216 0.17 11.05 -10.85
C TYR A 216 -0.19 9.56 -10.77
N ALA A 217 -0.13 8.93 -9.58
CA ALA A 217 -0.32 7.48 -9.35
C ALA A 217 -1.76 6.97 -9.48
N THR A 218 -2.47 7.35 -10.54
CA THR A 218 -3.83 6.93 -10.88
C THR A 218 -3.84 5.63 -11.70
N PRO A 219 -4.99 4.95 -11.89
CA PRO A 219 -5.07 3.76 -12.74
C PRO A 219 -4.61 4.01 -14.18
N LYS A 220 -4.71 5.23 -14.71
CA LYS A 220 -4.23 5.60 -16.07
C LYS A 220 -2.73 5.34 -16.26
N VAL A 221 -1.89 5.44 -15.22
CA VAL A 221 -0.43 5.20 -15.34
C VAL A 221 -0.02 3.77 -14.99
N ASN A 222 -0.97 2.89 -14.69
CA ASN A 222 -0.70 1.48 -14.40
C ASN A 222 -0.73 0.65 -15.70
N PRO A 223 0.40 0.16 -16.22
CA PRO A 223 0.41 -0.53 -17.52
C PRO A 223 -0.36 -1.86 -17.51
N PHE A 224 -0.51 -2.53 -16.36
CA PHE A 224 -1.31 -3.76 -16.28
C PHE A 224 -2.81 -3.51 -16.37
N LEU A 225 -3.26 -2.25 -16.26
CA LEU A 225 -4.68 -1.87 -16.35
C LEU A 225 -5.06 -1.22 -17.69
N ASN A 226 -4.07 -0.92 -18.54
CA ASN A 226 -4.26 -0.21 -19.82
C ASN A 226 -3.59 -0.97 -20.97
N VAL A 227 -3.76 -2.30 -20.96
CA VAL A 227 -3.43 -3.18 -22.09
C VAL A 227 -4.46 -2.94 -23.20
N GLU A 228 -4.00 -2.59 -24.41
CA GLU A 228 -4.86 -2.33 -25.56
C GLU A 228 -4.89 -3.47 -26.59
N ALA A 229 -3.85 -4.33 -26.61
CA ALA A 229 -3.74 -5.43 -27.57
C ALA A 229 -3.02 -6.66 -26.97
N ILE A 230 -3.34 -7.84 -27.50
CA ILE A 230 -2.59 -9.09 -27.33
C ILE A 230 -2.26 -9.63 -28.72
N ASP A 231 -1.02 -10.01 -28.95
CA ASP A 231 -0.52 -10.56 -30.23
C ASP A 231 -0.82 -9.67 -31.47
N GLY A 232 -0.96 -8.36 -31.24
CA GLY A 232 -1.32 -7.36 -32.26
C GLY A 232 -2.83 -7.19 -32.49
N GLU A 233 -3.68 -8.05 -31.92
CA GLU A 233 -5.13 -7.92 -31.97
C GLU A 233 -5.63 -6.97 -30.88
N ARG A 234 -6.41 -5.95 -31.28
CA ARG A 234 -6.96 -4.96 -30.35
C ARG A 234 -8.02 -5.58 -29.46
N LEU A 235 -7.86 -5.47 -28.15
CA LEU A 235 -8.78 -5.96 -27.16
C LEU A 235 -10.10 -5.18 -27.17
N SER A 236 -11.20 -5.90 -26.91
CA SER A 236 -12.49 -5.31 -26.58
C SER A 236 -12.77 -5.42 -25.08
N ASN A 237 -13.51 -4.45 -24.53
CA ASN A 237 -13.89 -4.43 -23.10
C ASN A 237 -14.72 -5.65 -22.66
N THR A 238 -15.23 -6.44 -23.62
CA THR A 238 -15.97 -7.68 -23.39
C THR A 238 -15.09 -8.94 -23.41
N ALA A 239 -13.89 -8.90 -24.00
CA ALA A 239 -13.05 -10.08 -24.17
C ALA A 239 -12.07 -10.30 -23.00
N MET A 240 -11.56 -9.21 -22.42
CA MET A 240 -10.63 -9.22 -21.28
C MET A 240 -11.24 -8.51 -20.06
N ARG A 241 -11.27 -9.17 -18.90
CA ARG A 241 -11.55 -8.51 -17.62
C ARG A 241 -10.30 -7.77 -17.15
N VAL A 242 -10.33 -6.45 -17.13
CA VAL A 242 -9.19 -5.62 -16.69
C VAL A 242 -8.84 -5.93 -15.23
N GLY A 243 -7.61 -6.38 -15.03
CA GLY A 243 -7.11 -6.92 -13.77
C GLY A 243 -5.92 -7.85 -14.04
N TYR A 244 -5.26 -8.29 -12.96
CA TYR A 244 -4.07 -9.14 -13.08
C TYR A 244 -3.93 -10.11 -11.91
N ILE A 245 -3.17 -11.18 -12.13
CA ILE A 245 -2.73 -12.15 -11.12
C ILE A 245 -1.21 -12.11 -11.03
N ILE A 246 -0.64 -12.11 -9.83
CA ILE A 246 0.80 -12.25 -9.62
C ILE A 246 1.06 -13.46 -8.71
N SER A 247 2.05 -14.28 -9.10
CA SER A 247 2.48 -15.49 -8.40
C SER A 247 4.01 -15.64 -8.52
N THR A 248 4.60 -16.64 -7.88
CA THR A 248 6.02 -17.00 -8.11
C THR A 248 6.35 -17.43 -9.54
N LYS A 249 5.33 -17.76 -10.36
CA LYS A 249 5.49 -18.28 -11.73
C LYS A 249 5.44 -17.19 -12.81
N GLY A 250 5.18 -15.94 -12.42
CA GLY A 250 4.95 -14.81 -13.32
C GLY A 250 3.60 -14.14 -13.09
N ILE A 251 3.18 -13.37 -14.08
CA ILE A 251 1.98 -12.54 -14.07
C ILE A 251 0.98 -13.06 -15.11
N HIS A 252 -0.31 -13.08 -14.78
CA HIS A 252 -1.36 -13.08 -15.80
C HIS A 252 -1.96 -11.68 -15.91
N LEU A 253 -2.03 -11.14 -17.12
CA LEU A 253 -2.86 -9.98 -17.42
C LEU A 253 -4.20 -10.49 -17.94
N GLY A 254 -5.30 -9.91 -17.47
CA GLY A 254 -6.66 -10.34 -17.82
C GLY A 254 -7.17 -11.43 -16.88
N LEU A 255 -8.34 -11.23 -16.28
CA LEU A 255 -8.97 -12.22 -15.42
C LEU A 255 -9.99 -13.05 -16.20
N THR A 256 -10.00 -14.35 -15.98
CA THR A 256 -10.95 -15.30 -16.59
C THR A 256 -11.45 -16.28 -15.53
N SER A 257 -12.61 -16.92 -15.73
CA SER A 257 -13.09 -17.99 -14.84
C SER A 257 -12.12 -19.17 -14.70
N SER A 258 -11.18 -19.32 -15.63
CA SER A 258 -10.12 -20.34 -15.57
C SER A 258 -9.00 -19.91 -14.63
N ASN A 259 -8.40 -18.73 -14.85
CA ASN A 259 -7.21 -18.31 -14.10
C ASN A 259 -7.53 -17.83 -12.66
N THR A 260 -8.76 -17.34 -12.42
CA THR A 260 -9.26 -16.94 -11.09
C THR A 260 -9.84 -18.10 -10.26
N ARG A 261 -9.85 -19.34 -10.79
CA ARG A 261 -10.33 -20.51 -10.04
C ARG A 261 -9.60 -20.66 -8.70
N SER A 262 -10.37 -20.91 -7.64
CA SER A 262 -9.91 -21.06 -6.25
C SER A 262 -9.29 -19.81 -5.62
N PHE A 263 -9.49 -18.62 -6.20
CA PHE A 263 -9.26 -17.37 -5.49
C PHE A 263 -10.43 -17.05 -4.56
N THR A 264 -10.11 -16.65 -3.32
CA THR A 264 -11.08 -16.02 -2.42
C THR A 264 -10.83 -14.52 -2.43
N PHE A 265 -11.87 -13.74 -2.73
CA PHE A 265 -11.79 -12.28 -2.87
C PHE A 265 -12.37 -11.56 -1.64
N THR A 266 -11.83 -10.37 -1.38
CA THR A 266 -12.47 -9.33 -0.56
C THR A 266 -12.68 -8.09 -1.41
N ASP A 267 -13.77 -7.37 -1.16
CA ASP A 267 -14.03 -6.10 -1.82
C ASP A 267 -13.09 -5.01 -1.27
N LEU A 268 -12.86 -3.99 -2.10
CA LEU A 268 -12.07 -2.79 -1.83
C LEU A 268 -13.00 -1.59 -1.70
N GLU A 269 -12.63 -0.63 -0.85
CA GLU A 269 -13.33 0.66 -0.81
C GLU A 269 -12.88 1.52 -2.00
N PRO A 270 -13.74 2.41 -2.55
CA PRO A 270 -13.36 3.38 -3.58
C PRO A 270 -12.10 4.19 -3.24
N GLY A 271 -11.25 4.42 -4.25
CA GLY A 271 -10.05 5.25 -4.15
C GLY A 271 -10.33 6.75 -4.19
N LEU A 272 -9.27 7.58 -4.06
CA LEU A 272 -9.37 9.04 -4.01
C LEU A 272 -9.92 9.66 -5.31
N THR A 273 -9.73 8.97 -6.44
CA THR A 273 -10.07 9.43 -7.79
C THR A 273 -11.11 8.52 -8.47
N HIS A 274 -11.83 7.69 -7.69
CA HIS A 274 -12.78 6.70 -8.18
C HIS A 274 -13.91 7.30 -9.06
N ASP A 275 -14.38 8.50 -8.72
CA ASP A 275 -15.39 9.23 -9.51
C ASP A 275 -14.89 9.65 -10.90
N MET A 276 -13.57 9.67 -11.13
CA MET A 276 -12.94 10.00 -12.41
C MET A 276 -12.46 8.76 -13.18
N ASP A 277 -12.03 7.72 -12.46
CA ASP A 277 -11.69 6.41 -13.01
C ASP A 277 -12.17 5.32 -12.04
N PRO A 278 -13.22 4.54 -12.37
CA PRO A 278 -13.80 3.53 -11.47
C PRO A 278 -12.86 2.34 -11.20
N ARG A 279 -11.66 2.34 -11.79
CA ARG A 279 -10.57 1.39 -11.46
C ARG A 279 -9.69 1.88 -10.31
N ASP A 280 -9.91 3.09 -9.77
CA ASP A 280 -9.17 3.59 -8.61
C ASP A 280 -9.78 3.06 -7.31
N TRP A 281 -9.06 2.18 -6.64
CA TRP A 281 -9.47 1.52 -5.42
C TRP A 281 -8.49 1.82 -4.28
N ALA A 282 -8.99 1.94 -3.06
CA ALA A 282 -8.17 2.10 -1.86
C ALA A 282 -7.32 0.84 -1.59
N MET A 283 -6.28 0.98 -0.77
CA MET A 283 -5.49 -0.17 -0.30
C MET A 283 -6.36 -1.22 0.39
N ALA A 284 -6.02 -2.50 0.21
CA ALA A 284 -6.76 -3.60 0.81
C ALA A 284 -6.82 -3.48 2.34
N ASN A 285 -7.99 -3.74 2.91
CA ASN A 285 -8.17 -3.82 4.37
C ASN A 285 -7.46 -5.06 4.93
N MET A 286 -7.05 -5.00 6.19
CA MET A 286 -6.36 -6.08 6.90
C MET A 286 -6.48 -5.94 8.42
N CYS A 287 -6.25 -7.04 9.15
CA CYS A 287 -5.93 -6.97 10.57
C CYS A 287 -4.76 -7.90 10.93
N PHE A 288 -3.93 -7.53 11.92
CA PHE A 288 -2.90 -8.41 12.47
C PHE A 288 -2.83 -8.46 14.00
N SER A 289 -2.23 -9.54 14.51
CA SER A 289 -1.88 -9.73 15.91
C SER A 289 -0.40 -10.06 16.06
N ILE A 290 0.14 -9.78 17.25
CA ILE A 290 1.53 -10.05 17.62
C ILE A 290 1.51 -11.02 18.82
N ASN A 291 2.17 -12.17 18.67
CA ASN A 291 2.15 -13.26 19.66
C ASN A 291 0.72 -13.66 20.09
N GLY A 292 -0.22 -13.66 19.14
CA GLY A 292 -1.64 -13.94 19.37
C GLY A 292 -2.40 -12.85 20.16
N ARG A 293 -1.80 -11.67 20.36
CA ARG A 293 -2.38 -10.55 21.12
C ARG A 293 -2.62 -9.32 20.23
N GLY A 294 -3.62 -8.53 20.63
CA GLY A 294 -4.07 -7.35 19.88
C GLY A 294 -4.85 -7.69 18.62
N ARG A 295 -5.60 -6.70 18.11
CA ARG A 295 -6.31 -6.78 16.83
C ARG A 295 -6.15 -5.44 16.10
N ASN A 296 -4.94 -5.24 15.57
CA ASN A 296 -4.55 -4.02 14.86
C ASN A 296 -5.18 -4.07 13.47
N CYS A 297 -6.20 -3.25 13.21
CA CYS A 297 -6.90 -3.25 11.91
C CYS A 297 -6.63 -1.95 11.13
N GLY A 298 -6.42 -2.09 9.82
CA GLY A 298 -6.09 -0.97 8.95
C GLY A 298 -5.89 -1.45 7.51
N THR A 299 -4.88 -0.92 6.82
CA THR A 299 -4.63 -1.22 5.40
C THR A 299 -3.36 -2.02 5.18
N ALA A 300 -3.28 -2.73 4.06
CA ALA A 300 -2.09 -3.45 3.63
C ALA A 300 -1.68 -3.18 2.18
N LEU A 301 -0.39 -3.38 1.95
CA LEU A 301 0.21 -3.58 0.63
C LEU A 301 0.81 -4.98 0.58
N VAL A 302 0.55 -5.68 -0.52
CA VAL A 302 1.44 -6.74 -0.99
C VAL A 302 2.38 -6.09 -1.99
N ASP A 303 3.67 -6.05 -1.67
CA ASP A 303 4.67 -5.21 -2.34
C ASP A 303 5.78 -6.09 -2.94
N THR A 304 5.81 -6.21 -4.27
CA THR A 304 6.84 -6.98 -4.96
C THR A 304 8.21 -6.30 -4.96
N GLY A 305 8.26 -4.97 -4.84
CA GLY A 305 9.48 -4.17 -4.81
C GLY A 305 10.41 -4.46 -3.63
N ILE A 306 9.87 -4.86 -2.47
CA ILE A 306 10.67 -5.11 -1.26
C ILE A 306 10.59 -6.57 -0.74
N ALA A 307 11.64 -7.05 -0.07
CA ALA A 307 11.64 -8.36 0.60
C ALA A 307 11.37 -8.28 2.11
N GLN A 308 11.67 -7.13 2.70
CA GLN A 308 11.36 -6.84 4.09
C GLN A 308 9.90 -6.44 4.25
N MET A 309 9.34 -6.71 5.42
CA MET A 309 8.01 -6.24 5.81
C MET A 309 8.13 -4.93 6.59
N TYR A 310 7.15 -4.04 6.44
CA TYR A 310 6.92 -2.94 7.39
C TYR A 310 5.61 -3.19 8.14
N ILE A 311 5.63 -3.12 9.48
CA ILE A 311 4.42 -3.20 10.31
C ILE A 311 4.26 -1.96 11.18
N ARG A 312 3.01 -1.55 11.37
CA ARG A 312 2.60 -0.48 12.28
C ARG A 312 1.39 -0.95 13.08
N ALA A 313 1.53 -0.99 14.39
CA ALA A 313 0.49 -1.40 15.33
C ALA A 313 -0.29 -0.20 15.87
N GLU A 314 -1.37 -0.45 16.60
CA GLU A 314 -2.08 0.56 17.39
C GLU A 314 -1.18 1.06 18.54
N GLY A 315 -1.43 2.28 19.02
CA GLY A 315 -0.52 3.00 19.92
C GLY A 315 -0.25 2.32 21.27
N ASP A 316 -1.15 1.46 21.71
CA ASP A 316 -1.07 0.65 22.94
C ASP A 316 -0.49 -0.75 22.72
N VAL A 317 -0.35 -1.21 21.47
CA VAL A 317 0.15 -2.54 21.13
C VAL A 317 1.68 -2.52 20.96
N SER A 318 2.38 -3.04 21.97
CA SER A 318 3.83 -3.19 21.93
C SER A 318 4.28 -4.32 20.99
N ILE A 319 4.96 -3.94 19.91
CA ILE A 319 5.73 -4.87 19.07
C ILE A 319 7.08 -5.15 19.77
N PRO A 320 7.47 -6.42 20.01
CA PRO A 320 8.80 -6.74 20.52
C PRO A 320 9.89 -6.38 19.52
N THR A 321 10.87 -5.57 19.92
CA THR A 321 11.93 -5.09 19.02
C THR A 321 13.33 -5.23 19.56
N VAL A 322 14.29 -5.36 18.66
CA VAL A 322 15.74 -5.30 18.92
C VAL A 322 16.36 -4.17 18.09
N ILE A 323 17.47 -3.62 18.59
CA ILE A 323 18.31 -2.68 17.85
C ILE A 323 19.60 -3.42 17.51
N ILE A 324 19.94 -3.46 16.22
CA ILE A 324 21.12 -4.18 15.69
C ILE A 324 21.98 -3.24 14.83
N PRO A 325 23.27 -3.53 14.63
CA PRO A 325 24.05 -2.90 13.56
C PRO A 325 23.34 -3.05 12.22
N ASN A 326 23.39 -2.01 11.38
CA ASN A 326 22.73 -2.03 10.10
C ASN A 326 23.39 -3.05 9.15
N PRO A 327 22.67 -4.10 8.68
CA PRO A 327 23.26 -5.09 7.80
C PRO A 327 23.49 -4.57 6.37
N ASN A 328 22.96 -3.39 6.02
CA ASN A 328 23.29 -2.71 4.77
C ASN A 328 24.49 -1.77 5.01
N PRO A 329 25.69 -2.06 4.48
CA PRO A 329 26.88 -1.20 4.66
C PRO A 329 26.72 0.16 3.97
N ASN A 330 25.84 0.27 2.98
CA ASN A 330 25.49 1.51 2.29
C ASN A 330 24.27 2.22 2.91
N GLY A 331 23.85 1.81 4.11
CA GLY A 331 22.70 2.38 4.82
C GLY A 331 23.09 3.49 5.79
N TYR A 332 22.33 4.59 5.79
CA TYR A 332 22.65 5.82 6.54
C TYR A 332 22.71 5.69 8.06
N ALA A 333 21.86 4.84 8.65
CA ALA A 333 21.85 4.62 10.09
C ALA A 333 22.85 3.52 10.46
N ALA A 334 23.76 3.78 11.40
CA ALA A 334 24.69 2.75 11.91
C ALA A 334 23.95 1.62 12.64
N MET A 335 22.84 1.93 13.31
CA MET A 335 21.97 0.99 14.01
C MET A 335 20.54 1.06 13.47
N VAL A 336 19.87 -0.08 13.38
CA VAL A 336 18.49 -0.18 12.89
C VAL A 336 17.59 -0.95 13.85
N LYS A 337 16.33 -0.52 13.96
CA LYS A 337 15.29 -1.21 14.72
C LYS A 337 14.69 -2.33 13.86
N ARG A 338 14.50 -3.51 14.46
CA ARG A 338 13.88 -4.71 13.87
C ARG A 338 12.91 -5.34 14.87
N VAL A 339 11.94 -6.11 14.39
CA VAL A 339 11.15 -6.99 15.26
C VAL A 339 12.08 -8.08 15.81
N LYS A 340 11.91 -8.46 17.07
CA LYS A 340 12.77 -9.47 17.73
C LYS A 340 12.49 -10.88 17.16
N PRO A 341 13.53 -11.70 16.89
CA PRO A 341 13.35 -13.11 16.57
C PRO A 341 12.53 -13.86 17.64
N GLY A 342 11.78 -14.88 17.22
CA GLY A 342 10.79 -15.60 18.04
C GLY A 342 9.45 -14.87 18.19
N THR A 343 9.25 -13.71 17.53
CA THR A 343 7.95 -13.03 17.53
C THR A 343 7.05 -13.64 16.46
N ASN A 344 5.90 -14.20 16.85
CA ASN A 344 4.86 -14.65 15.93
C ASN A 344 4.04 -13.44 15.44
N VAL A 345 3.92 -13.29 14.14
CA VAL A 345 3.08 -12.29 13.47
C VAL A 345 2.00 -13.04 12.69
N THR A 346 0.73 -12.73 12.95
CA THR A 346 -0.41 -13.30 12.21
C THR A 346 -1.20 -12.19 11.55
N ILE A 347 -1.42 -12.31 10.24
CA ILE A 347 -2.05 -11.30 9.36
C ILE A 347 -3.23 -11.94 8.64
N GLY A 348 -4.39 -11.28 8.67
CA GLY A 348 -5.58 -11.71 7.94
C GLY A 348 -6.15 -10.61 7.05
N PHE A 349 -6.61 -11.00 5.86
CA PHE A 349 -7.24 -10.15 4.86
C PHE A 349 -8.75 -10.50 4.77
N PRO A 350 -9.66 -9.53 4.98
CA PRO A 350 -9.48 -8.20 5.58
C PRO A 350 -9.43 -8.25 7.11
N SER A 351 -9.56 -9.43 7.74
CA SER A 351 -9.53 -9.59 9.19
C SER A 351 -8.85 -10.89 9.63
N LEU A 352 -8.44 -10.95 10.91
CA LEU A 352 -7.86 -12.14 11.53
C LEU A 352 -8.78 -13.38 11.55
N LYS A 353 -10.08 -13.21 11.33
CA LYS A 353 -11.03 -14.33 11.20
C LYS A 353 -11.10 -14.88 9.78
N GLY A 354 -10.43 -14.23 8.82
CA GLY A 354 -10.46 -14.50 7.39
C GLY A 354 -11.76 -14.05 6.73
N THR A 355 -11.66 -13.41 5.57
CA THR A 355 -12.70 -13.56 4.52
C THR A 355 -12.07 -13.83 3.15
N ALA A 356 -10.82 -13.39 2.91
CA ALA A 356 -10.01 -13.78 1.74
C ALA A 356 -8.89 -14.76 2.13
N MET A 357 -8.03 -14.40 3.09
CA MET A 357 -6.96 -15.28 3.59
C MET A 357 -6.50 -14.93 5.01
N SER A 358 -5.71 -15.80 5.64
CA SER A 358 -4.93 -15.51 6.84
C SER A 358 -3.63 -16.31 6.82
N TYR A 359 -2.54 -15.73 7.32
CA TYR A 359 -1.25 -16.41 7.45
C TYR A 359 -0.50 -15.98 8.72
N SER A 360 0.40 -16.84 9.15
CA SER A 360 1.29 -16.60 10.29
C SER A 360 2.73 -16.95 9.93
N PHE A 361 3.67 -16.26 10.54
CA PHE A 361 5.09 -16.61 10.53
C PHE A 361 5.73 -16.18 11.86
N VAL A 362 6.85 -16.80 12.19
CA VAL A 362 7.67 -16.40 13.33
C VAL A 362 8.95 -15.77 12.79
N VAL A 363 9.32 -14.60 13.34
CA VAL A 363 10.52 -13.88 12.91
C VAL A 363 11.77 -14.71 13.27
N GLY A 364 12.60 -15.02 12.28
CA GLY A 364 13.83 -15.79 12.41
C GLY A 364 13.71 -17.30 12.15
N ASP A 365 12.53 -17.80 11.77
CA ASP A 365 12.33 -19.23 11.47
C ASP A 365 12.82 -19.62 10.06
N ASN A 366 13.06 -18.64 9.19
CA ASN A 366 13.56 -18.79 7.81
C ASN A 366 12.62 -19.58 6.89
N THR A 367 11.31 -19.49 7.12
CA THR A 367 10.30 -20.05 6.19
C THR A 367 10.23 -19.24 4.90
N SER A 368 9.82 -19.83 3.79
CA SER A 368 9.77 -19.12 2.48
C SER A 368 8.81 -17.92 2.48
N ILE A 369 7.70 -18.00 3.22
CA ILE A 369 6.71 -16.92 3.34
C ILE A 369 7.15 -15.81 4.32
N GLU A 370 8.19 -16.05 5.12
CA GLU A 370 8.74 -15.04 6.03
C GLU A 370 9.41 -13.91 5.23
N PRO A 371 9.13 -12.63 5.52
CA PRO A 371 9.88 -11.52 4.95
C PRO A 371 11.35 -11.54 5.41
N SER A 372 12.28 -11.03 4.60
CA SER A 372 13.73 -11.07 4.89
C SER A 372 14.11 -10.43 6.24
N PHE A 373 13.32 -9.47 6.70
CA PHE A 373 13.24 -8.99 8.08
C PHE A 373 11.96 -8.15 8.25
N VAL A 374 11.57 -7.88 9.49
CA VAL A 374 10.42 -7.01 9.79
C VAL A 374 10.88 -5.67 10.40
N CYS A 375 10.43 -4.58 9.79
CA CYS A 375 10.65 -3.20 10.23
C CYS A 375 9.45 -2.66 11.02
N PRO A 376 9.58 -2.42 12.34
CA PRO A 376 8.56 -1.77 13.13
C PRO A 376 8.54 -0.26 12.83
N GLN A 377 7.40 0.26 12.38
CA GLN A 377 7.17 1.69 12.23
C GLN A 377 6.68 2.33 13.55
N ARG A 378 6.63 3.66 13.60
CA ARG A 378 6.03 4.42 14.71
C ARG A 378 4.50 4.25 14.69
N ALA A 379 3.87 4.24 15.85
CA ALA A 379 2.41 4.11 16.00
C ALA A 379 1.67 5.47 15.99
N ASP A 380 2.22 6.45 15.28
CA ASP A 380 1.67 7.80 15.08
C ASP A 380 0.60 7.87 13.96
N HIS A 381 0.35 6.74 13.29
CA HIS A 381 -0.60 6.58 12.18
C HIS A 381 -1.38 5.25 12.32
N PRO A 382 -2.58 5.13 11.71
CA PRO A 382 -3.41 3.93 11.78
C PRO A 382 -2.67 2.65 11.39
N PRO A 383 -3.06 1.46 11.88
CA PRO A 383 -2.36 0.21 11.60
C PRO A 383 -2.12 -0.04 10.13
N PHE A 384 -0.97 -0.65 9.83
CA PHE A 384 -0.55 -0.87 8.46
C PHE A 384 0.42 -2.04 8.36
N VAL A 385 0.30 -2.81 7.28
CA VAL A 385 1.28 -3.84 6.91
C VAL A 385 1.64 -3.71 5.43
N ASN A 386 2.92 -3.48 5.15
CA ASN A 386 3.48 -3.81 3.85
C ASN A 386 4.16 -5.18 3.99
N THR A 387 3.64 -6.22 3.35
CA THR A 387 4.10 -7.61 3.55
C THR A 387 5.48 -7.89 2.97
N GLY A 388 5.92 -7.07 2.01
CA GLY A 388 6.95 -7.46 1.06
C GLY A 388 6.53 -8.65 0.18
N ARG A 389 7.44 -9.02 -0.73
CA ARG A 389 7.18 -9.98 -1.81
C ARG A 389 7.08 -11.42 -1.35
N ASN A 390 7.64 -11.75 -0.18
CA ASN A 390 7.75 -13.14 0.29
C ASN A 390 6.40 -13.80 0.57
N LEU A 391 5.32 -13.02 0.79
CA LEU A 391 3.95 -13.55 0.80
C LEU A 391 3.64 -14.41 -0.44
N LEU A 392 4.22 -14.06 -1.59
CA LEU A 392 3.96 -14.77 -2.85
C LEU A 392 4.46 -16.22 -2.87
N PHE A 393 5.40 -16.60 -2.00
CA PHE A 393 5.80 -18.00 -1.84
C PHE A 393 4.69 -18.88 -1.24
N GLY A 394 3.74 -18.29 -0.50
CA GLY A 394 2.57 -19.00 0.04
C GLY A 394 1.28 -18.76 -0.74
N TYR A 395 1.15 -17.64 -1.46
CA TYR A 395 -0.10 -17.22 -2.09
C TYR A 395 0.12 -16.58 -3.47
N SER A 396 -0.71 -16.90 -4.45
CA SER A 396 -0.95 -16.00 -5.59
C SER A 396 -1.91 -14.89 -5.15
N MET A 397 -1.72 -13.67 -5.66
CA MET A 397 -2.66 -12.56 -5.47
C MET A 397 -3.32 -12.15 -6.78
N ALA A 398 -4.55 -11.65 -6.72
CA ALA A 398 -5.32 -11.16 -7.86
C ALA A 398 -5.94 -9.80 -7.56
N PHE A 399 -5.95 -8.90 -8.54
CA PHE A 399 -6.66 -7.62 -8.49
C PHE A 399 -7.65 -7.52 -9.65
N ASP A 400 -8.93 -7.44 -9.34
CA ASP A 400 -10.03 -7.18 -10.28
C ASP A 400 -10.33 -5.68 -10.24
N ALA A 401 -9.75 -4.94 -11.19
CA ALA A 401 -9.84 -3.48 -11.23
C ALA A 401 -11.23 -2.98 -11.63
N VAL A 402 -12.02 -3.79 -12.35
CA VAL A 402 -13.41 -3.45 -12.74
C VAL A 402 -14.37 -3.72 -11.59
N GLY A 403 -14.15 -4.79 -10.81
CA GLY A 403 -15.02 -5.19 -9.71
C GLY A 403 -14.64 -4.61 -8.35
N GLY A 404 -13.44 -4.03 -8.21
CA GLY A 404 -12.93 -3.55 -6.93
C GLY A 404 -12.65 -4.68 -5.95
N ARG A 405 -12.02 -5.77 -6.41
CA ARG A 405 -11.78 -6.95 -5.58
C ARG A 405 -10.31 -7.30 -5.52
N PHE A 406 -9.83 -7.62 -4.32
CA PHE A 406 -8.49 -8.14 -4.10
C PHE A 406 -8.57 -9.55 -3.54
N GLY A 407 -7.92 -10.50 -4.20
CA GLY A 407 -8.09 -11.92 -3.92
C GLY A 407 -6.78 -12.66 -3.73
N PHE A 408 -6.87 -13.77 -3.01
CA PHE A 408 -5.75 -14.66 -2.75
C PHE A 408 -6.09 -16.11 -3.06
N ARG A 409 -5.10 -16.86 -3.55
CA ARG A 409 -5.16 -18.32 -3.72
C ARG A 409 -3.88 -18.92 -3.14
N PRO A 410 -3.96 -19.91 -2.23
CA PRO A 410 -2.77 -20.62 -1.76
C PRO A 410 -1.93 -21.19 -2.92
N VAL A 411 -0.61 -21.23 -2.78
CA VAL A 411 0.26 -21.98 -3.68
C VAL A 411 0.15 -23.45 -3.32
N ASP A 412 -0.28 -24.29 -4.27
CA ASP A 412 -0.43 -25.73 -4.05
C ASP A 412 0.91 -26.38 -3.69
N SER A 413 0.99 -26.90 -2.46
CA SER A 413 2.17 -27.59 -1.92
C SER A 413 2.54 -28.87 -2.67
N SER A 414 1.63 -29.40 -3.49
CA SER A 414 1.87 -30.52 -4.42
C SER A 414 2.77 -30.17 -5.61
N SER A 415 3.10 -28.89 -5.82
CA SER A 415 3.98 -28.45 -6.92
C SER A 415 5.43 -28.15 -6.51
N SER A 416 5.78 -28.33 -5.23
CA SER A 416 7.14 -28.13 -4.69
C SER A 416 8.03 -29.38 -4.73
N SER A 417 7.62 -30.43 -5.44
CA SER A 417 8.31 -31.73 -5.48
C SER A 417 8.55 -32.23 -6.91
N VAL A 418 9.02 -31.36 -7.80
CA VAL A 418 9.64 -31.73 -9.09
C VAL A 418 10.84 -30.81 -9.36
N LEU A 419 12.03 -31.42 -9.39
CA LEU A 419 13.37 -30.85 -9.69
C LEU A 419 13.99 -29.94 -8.62
#